data_AF-A0A946BP44-F1
#
_entry.id   AF-A0A946BP44-F1
#
_cell.length_a   1.000
_cell.length_b   1.000
_cell.length_c   1.000
_cell.angle_alpha   90.00
_cell.angle_beta   90.00
_cell.angle_gamma   90.00
#
_symmetry.space_group_name_H-M   'P 1'
#
loop_
_entity.id
_entity.type
_entity.pdbx_description
1 polymer ?
#
loop_
_entity_poly.entity_id
_entity_poly.type
_entity_poly.pdbx_seq_one_letter_code
_entity_poly.pdbx_strand_id
1 'polypeptide(L)' 'WAILIGPEGGFSKRERDHLSSLKQSCTISLGPRILRADTAAVAALTIWQMTLGDW' A
#
# COMPACT_ATOMS: atom_id res chain seq x y z
N TRP A 1 12.76 1.01 -2.55
CA TRP A 1 11.30 0.91 -2.74
C TRP A 1 10.60 1.49 -1.53
N ALA A 2 9.40 2.04 -1.71
CA ALA A 2 8.57 2.53 -0.61
C ALA A 2 7.14 1.99 -0.78
N ILE A 3 6.56 1.49 0.30
CA ILE A 3 5.17 1.03 0.36
C ILE A 3 4.48 1.91 1.40
N LEU A 4 3.39 2.57 1.00
CA LEU A 4 2.62 3.42 1.90
C LEU A 4 1.35 2.67 2.33
N ILE A 5 1.19 2.48 3.63
CA ILE A 5 0.01 1.87 4.25
C ILE A 5 -0.70 2.95 5.08
N GLY A 6 -1.99 3.14 4.84
CA GLY A 6 -2.80 4.08 5.62
C GLY A 6 -3.13 3.56 7.02
N PRO A 7 -3.54 4.45 7.94
CA PRO A 7 -4.05 4.05 9.26
C PRO A 7 -5.37 3.28 9.13
N GLU A 8 -5.95 2.80 10.24
CA GLU A 8 -7.23 2.07 10.24
C GLU A 8 -8.38 2.85 9.59
N GLY A 9 -8.38 4.18 9.72
CA GLY A 9 -9.36 5.06 9.06
C GLY A 9 -9.07 5.34 7.58
N GLY A 10 -7.96 4.82 7.05
CA GLY A 10 -7.47 5.09 5.71
C GLY A 10 -6.92 6.50 5.52
N PHE A 11 -6.45 6.78 4.31
CA PHE A 11 -6.04 8.13 3.91
C PHE A 11 -7.27 9.03 3.70
N SER A 12 -7.19 10.25 4.20
CA SER A 12 -8.16 11.29 3.88
C SER A 12 -8.20 11.57 2.38
N LYS A 13 -9.28 12.20 1.90
CA LYS A 13 -9.40 12.59 0.48
C LYS A 13 -8.21 13.46 0.05
N ARG A 14 -7.83 14.45 0.86
CA ARG A 14 -6.70 15.35 0.57
C ARG A 14 -5.38 14.61 0.45
N GLU A 15 -5.12 13.63 1.33
CA GLU A 15 -3.90 12.82 1.27
C GLU A 15 -3.90 11.91 0.03
N ARG A 16 -5.04 11.28 -0.31
CA ARG A 16 -5.15 10.47 -1.53
C ARG A 16 -4.93 11.30 -2.79
N ASP A 17 -5.51 12.50 -2.86
CA ASP A 17 -5.33 13.41 -3.98
C ASP A 17 -3.86 13.85 -4.11
N HIS A 18 -3.22 14.16 -2.97
CA HIS A 18 -1.80 14.49 -2.93
C HIS A 18 -0.92 13.32 -3.39
N LEU A 19 -1.14 12.12 -2.83
CA LEU A 19 -0.40 10.92 -3.20
C LEU A 19 -0.55 10.63 -4.69
N SER A 20 -1.78 10.63 -5.21
CA SER A 20 -2.06 10.36 -6.64
C SER A 20 -1.46 11.40 -7.58
N SER A 21 -1.16 12.62 -7.10
CA SER A 21 -0.47 13.65 -7.89
C SER A 21 1.05 13.38 -8.04
N LEU A 22 1.63 12.53 -7.20
CA LEU A 22 3.05 12.18 -7.28
C LEU A 22 3.30 11.21 -8.44
N LYS A 23 4.13 11.62 -9.40
CA LYS A 23 4.47 10.82 -10.61
C LYS A 23 5.07 9.43 -10.30
N GLN A 24 5.69 9.28 -9.14
CA GLN A 24 6.32 8.03 -8.69
C GLN A 24 5.42 7.16 -7.80
N SER A 25 4.15 7.55 -7.62
CA SER A 25 3.20 6.77 -6.85
C SER A 25 2.31 5.94 -7.78
N CYS A 26 1.89 4.78 -7.29
CA CYS A 26 0.83 4.00 -7.91
C CYS A 26 -0.08 3.42 -6.82
N THR A 27 -1.37 3.35 -7.10
CA THR A 27 -2.33 2.71 -6.20
C THR A 27 -2.50 1.26 -6.62
N ILE A 28 -2.41 0.35 -5.66
CA ILE A 28 -2.62 -1.09 -5.86
C ILE A 28 -3.66 -1.62 -4.88
N SER A 29 -4.29 -2.74 -5.22
CA SER A 29 -5.19 -3.49 -4.33
C SER A 29 -4.57 -4.84 -4.00
N LEU A 30 -4.63 -5.25 -2.73
CA LEU A 30 -4.15 -6.55 -2.25
C LEU A 30 -5.27 -7.60 -2.30
N GLY A 31 -5.86 -7.76 -3.49
CA GLY A 31 -7.04 -8.61 -3.70
C GLY A 31 -8.37 -7.93 -3.35
N PRO A 32 -9.47 -8.69 -3.30
CA PRO A 32 -10.83 -8.14 -3.21
C PRO A 32 -11.27 -7.75 -1.79
N ARG A 33 -10.50 -8.11 -0.75
CA ARG A 33 -10.85 -7.85 0.65
C ARG A 33 -10.15 -6.60 1.17
N ILE A 34 -10.88 -5.76 1.89
CA ILE A 34 -10.29 -4.66 2.64
C ILE A 34 -9.54 -5.27 3.84
N LEU A 35 -8.23 -5.06 3.89
CA LEU A 35 -7.38 -5.53 4.97
C LEU A 35 -7.25 -4.44 6.05
N ARG A 36 -7.11 -4.88 7.31
CA ARG A 36 -6.64 -4.02 8.41
C ARG A 36 -5.20 -3.55 8.10
N ALA A 37 -4.81 -2.38 8.62
CA ALA A 37 -3.51 -1.75 8.35
C ALA A 37 -2.33 -2.72 8.56
N ASP A 38 -2.25 -3.37 9.73
CA ASP A 38 -1.17 -4.32 10.03
C ASP A 38 -1.13 -5.51 9.07
N THR A 39 -2.30 -6.07 8.73
CA THR A 39 -2.41 -7.18 7.78
C THR A 39 -2.01 -6.75 6.37
N ALA A 40 -2.40 -5.55 5.96
CA ALA A 40 -2.02 -4.99 4.66
C ALA A 40 -0.50 -4.80 4.56
N ALA A 41 0.14 -4.31 5.63
CA ALA A 41 1.59 -4.09 5.68
C ALA A 41 2.36 -5.41 5.52
N VAL A 42 2.02 -6.44 6.30
CA VAL A 42 2.68 -7.75 6.21
C VAL A 42 2.44 -8.39 4.84
N ALA A 43 1.19 -8.39 4.34
CA ALA A 43 0.87 -8.96 3.03
C ALA A 43 1.62 -8.26 1.89
N ALA A 44 1.70 -6.92 1.91
CA ALA A 44 2.41 -6.14 0.91
C ALA A 44 3.92 -6.46 0.91
N LEU A 45 4.54 -6.53 2.09
CA LEU A 45 5.97 -6.88 2.22
C LEU A 45 6.26 -8.31 1.77
N THR A 46 5.38 -9.28 2.08
CA THR A 46 5.53 -10.65 1.61
C THR A 46 5.48 -10.73 0.08
N ILE A 47 4.49 -10.11 -0.55
CA ILE A 47 4.36 -10.09 -2.02
C ILE A 47 5.57 -9.38 -2.65
N TRP A 48 6.00 -8.26 -2.05
CA TRP A 48 7.17 -7.53 -2.49
C TRP A 48 8.43 -8.41 -2.50
N GLN A 49 8.72 -9.07 -1.39
CA GLN A 49 9.89 -9.94 -1.25
C GLN A 49 9.84 -11.14 -2.20
N MET A 50 8.68 -11.78 -2.35
CA MET A 50 8.49 -12.91 -3.28
C MET A 50 8.69 -12.54 -4.76
N THR A 51 8.49 -11.28 -5.13
CA THR A 51 8.50 -10.86 -6.55
C THR A 51 9.78 -10.14 -6.94
N LEU A 52 10.34 -9.33 -6.04
CA LEU A 52 11.44 -8.41 -6.33
C LEU A 52 12.52 -8.40 -5.24
N GLY A 53 12.37 -9.24 -4.22
CA GLY A 53 13.32 -9.38 -3.13
C GLY A 53 14.23 -10.58 -3.28
N ASP A 54 14.80 -10.99 -2.14
CA ASP A 54 15.76 -12.08 -2.00
C ASP A 54 15.24 -13.25 -1.16
N TRP A 55 13.92 -13.28 -0.96
CA TRP A 55 13.23 -14.28 -0.16
C TRP A 55 12.75 -15.48 -0.98
#